data_AF-A0A975Y1Z6-F1
#
_entry.id   AF-A0A975Y1Z6-F1
#
_cell.length_a   1.000
_cell.length_b   1.000
_cell.length_c   1.000
_cell.angle_alpha   90.00
_cell.angle_beta   90.00
_cell.angle_gamma   90.00
#
_symmetry.space_group_name_H-M   'P 1'
#
loop_
_entity.id
_entity.type
_entity.pdbx_description
1 polymer ?
#
loop_
_entity_poly.entity_id
_entity_poly.type
_entity_poly.pdbx_seq_one_letter_code
_entity_poly.pdbx_strand_id
1 'polypeptide(L)'
;MDVTGDGRPDRVAAASDPGAAKPCRGFVGVRASGGGTYFVHLIPAAVPIKGIRARIVGAPRLGQRPGAEIVVDTGAAVDAVLAQMFTFSHGRLRAVRVPDQPDGSFIVEGGGLIYPRGAGCTSAGRLLLSRAAQTADRKHFRVVRRTYGLAPDGLRLTALAAKQDTVPLRRLGERFPEFVGPHWTACESTRA
;
A
#
# COMPACT_ATOMS: atom_id res chain seq x y z
N MET A 1 -7.77 5.88 15.50
CA MET A 1 -7.47 6.67 14.28
C MET A 1 -8.77 7.14 13.68
N ASP A 2 -8.84 8.32 13.10
CA ASP A 2 -10.06 8.85 12.46
C ASP A 2 -10.04 8.55 10.96
N VAL A 3 -10.71 7.46 10.57
CA VAL A 3 -10.80 6.97 9.19
C VAL A 3 -11.99 7.59 8.48
N THR A 4 -13.05 7.94 9.20
CA THR A 4 -14.25 8.55 8.61
C THR A 4 -14.15 10.07 8.44
N GLY A 5 -13.19 10.71 9.09
CA GLY A 5 -12.96 12.15 9.05
C GLY A 5 -13.85 12.95 10.00
N ASP A 6 -14.45 12.30 11.01
CA ASP A 6 -15.41 12.91 11.94
C ASP A 6 -14.75 13.50 13.20
N GLY A 7 -13.42 13.45 13.28
CA GLY A 7 -12.63 13.89 14.42
C GLY A 7 -12.62 12.91 15.59
N ARG A 8 -13.32 11.78 15.50
CA ARG A 8 -13.41 10.77 16.55
C ARG A 8 -12.57 9.53 16.20
N PRO A 9 -12.10 8.76 17.21
CA PRO A 9 -11.35 7.54 16.93
C PRO A 9 -12.25 6.39 16.46
N ASP A 10 -11.95 5.87 15.27
CA ASP A 10 -12.52 4.65 14.71
C ASP A 10 -11.70 3.41 15.06
N ARG A 11 -12.37 2.25 15.06
CA ARG A 11 -11.72 0.92 15.20
C ARG A 11 -11.66 0.24 13.85
N VAL A 12 -10.51 -0.35 13.52
CA VAL A 12 -10.30 -1.04 12.25
C VAL A 12 -9.72 -2.42 12.48
N ALA A 13 -10.17 -3.38 11.69
CA ALA A 13 -9.66 -4.74 11.68
C ALA A 13 -9.55 -5.26 10.25
N ALA A 14 -8.60 -6.16 10.02
CA ALA A 14 -8.53 -6.99 8.83
C ALA A 14 -8.54 -8.46 9.25
N ALA A 15 -9.20 -9.30 8.46
CA ALA A 15 -9.23 -10.73 8.68
C ALA A 15 -9.32 -11.49 7.35
N SER A 16 -8.77 -12.70 7.35
CA SER A 16 -8.91 -13.70 6.29
C SER A 16 -9.55 -14.95 6.87
N ASP A 17 -10.55 -15.49 6.17
CA ASP A 17 -11.12 -16.80 6.48
C ASP A 17 -10.58 -17.83 5.48
N PRO A 18 -9.67 -18.72 5.90
CA PRO A 18 -9.09 -19.71 5.01
C PRO A 18 -10.10 -20.78 4.55
N GLY A 19 -11.22 -20.94 5.25
CA GLY A 19 -12.27 -21.93 4.97
C GLY A 19 -13.47 -21.39 4.17
N ALA A 20 -13.53 -20.09 3.90
CA ALA A 20 -14.64 -19.49 3.16
C ALA A 20 -14.73 -19.98 1.70
N ALA A 21 -15.96 -20.22 1.23
CA ALA A 21 -16.25 -20.50 -0.17
C ALA A 21 -15.96 -19.26 -1.06
N LYS A 22 -15.61 -19.48 -2.33
CA LYS A 22 -15.50 -18.38 -3.31
C LYS A 22 -16.86 -17.63 -3.37
N PRO A 23 -16.88 -16.28 -3.43
CA PRO A 23 -15.77 -15.39 -3.80
C PRO A 23 -15.03 -14.66 -2.66
N CYS A 24 -15.48 -14.70 -1.40
CA CYS A 24 -14.94 -13.81 -0.35
C CYS A 24 -14.11 -14.56 0.69
N ARG A 25 -12.77 -14.45 0.59
CA ARG A 25 -11.83 -15.07 1.54
C ARG A 25 -11.21 -14.10 2.55
N GLY A 26 -11.55 -12.81 2.52
CA GLY A 26 -11.07 -11.83 3.50
C GLY A 26 -11.73 -10.47 3.39
N PHE A 27 -11.64 -9.70 4.46
CA PHE A 27 -12.29 -8.38 4.58
C PHE A 27 -11.46 -7.40 5.40
N VAL A 28 -11.71 -6.12 5.15
CA VAL A 28 -11.35 -5.00 6.03
C VAL A 28 -12.63 -4.41 6.57
N GLY A 29 -12.67 -4.20 7.89
CA GLY A 29 -13.79 -3.62 8.61
C GLY A 29 -13.39 -2.36 9.35
N VAL A 30 -14.24 -1.34 9.29
CA VAL A 30 -14.13 -0.08 10.05
C VAL A 30 -15.41 0.09 10.87
N ARG A 31 -15.26 0.21 12.18
CA ARG A 31 -16.35 0.57 13.10
C ARG A 31 -16.18 2.04 13.48
N ALA A 32 -17.12 2.85 13.02
CA ALA A 32 -17.11 4.30 13.24
C ALA A 32 -17.61 4.67 14.64
N SER A 33 -17.03 5.70 15.25
CA SER A 33 -17.43 6.16 16.59
C SER A 33 -18.77 6.90 16.55
N GLY A 34 -19.84 6.26 17.01
CA GLY A 34 -21.20 6.79 16.90
C GLY A 34 -21.86 6.56 15.54
N GLY A 35 -21.24 5.73 14.70
CA GLY A 35 -21.77 5.32 13.40
C GLY A 35 -21.92 3.80 13.26
N GLY A 36 -22.13 3.35 12.02
CA GLY A 36 -22.25 1.93 11.68
C GLY A 36 -20.90 1.20 11.57
N THR A 37 -20.98 -0.09 11.24
CA THR A 37 -19.79 -0.86 10.84
C THR A 37 -19.79 -1.04 9.33
N TYR A 38 -18.66 -0.75 8.70
CA TYR A 38 -18.47 -0.78 7.25
C TYR A 38 -17.43 -1.81 6.90
N PHE A 39 -17.67 -2.56 5.83
CA PHE A 39 -16.79 -3.64 5.40
C PHE A 39 -16.58 -3.60 3.89
N VAL A 40 -15.40 -4.03 3.47
CA VAL A 40 -15.06 -4.25 2.06
C VAL A 40 -14.26 -5.54 1.96
N HIS A 41 -14.49 -6.32 0.91
CA HIS A 41 -13.74 -7.54 0.66
C HIS A 41 -12.31 -7.20 0.21
N LEU A 42 -11.36 -8.05 0.59
CA LEU A 42 -10.04 -8.07 -0.03
C LEU A 42 -10.18 -8.62 -1.45
N ILE A 43 -9.41 -8.06 -2.39
CA ILE A 43 -9.37 -8.58 -3.76
C ILE A 43 -8.79 -10.00 -3.74
N PRO A 44 -9.39 -10.99 -4.45
CA PRO A 44 -9.06 -12.41 -4.27
C PRO A 44 -7.59 -12.78 -4.43
N ALA A 45 -6.88 -12.12 -5.34
CA ALA A 45 -5.46 -12.36 -5.62
C ALA A 45 -4.54 -11.92 -4.46
N ALA A 46 -5.00 -10.97 -3.64
CA ALA A 46 -4.32 -10.49 -2.46
C ALA A 46 -5.08 -10.92 -1.20
N VAL A 47 -5.55 -12.17 -1.17
CA VAL A 47 -5.97 -12.84 0.06
C VAL A 47 -4.81 -13.75 0.49
N PRO A 48 -4.38 -13.68 1.77
CA PRO A 48 -3.33 -14.56 2.27
C PRO A 48 -3.67 -16.05 2.09
N ILE A 49 -2.65 -16.87 1.84
CA ILE A 49 -2.78 -18.32 1.82
C ILE A 49 -3.15 -18.86 3.22
N LYS A 50 -3.63 -20.11 3.26
CA LYS A 50 -4.03 -20.77 4.51
C LYS A 50 -2.89 -20.72 5.54
N GLY A 51 -3.21 -20.27 6.75
CA GLY A 51 -2.23 -20.12 7.85
C GLY A 51 -1.66 -18.71 7.99
N ILE A 52 -1.85 -17.83 7.01
CA ILE A 52 -1.44 -16.43 7.07
C ILE A 52 -2.66 -15.53 7.29
N ARG A 53 -2.51 -14.51 8.14
CA ARG A 53 -3.55 -13.52 8.42
C ARG A 53 -3.20 -12.19 7.78
N ALA A 54 -4.21 -11.53 7.22
CA ALA A 54 -4.09 -10.15 6.79
C ALA A 54 -3.85 -9.24 8.01
N ARG A 55 -3.02 -8.21 7.86
CA ARG A 55 -2.64 -7.30 8.95
C ARG A 55 -2.72 -5.85 8.49
N ILE A 56 -3.22 -4.97 9.35
CA ILE A 56 -3.15 -3.53 9.11
C ILE A 56 -1.68 -3.09 9.29
N VAL A 57 -1.07 -2.52 8.24
CA VAL A 57 0.32 -2.06 8.26
C VAL A 57 0.46 -0.55 8.20
N GLY A 58 -0.62 0.15 7.91
CA GLY A 58 -0.60 1.61 7.97
C GLY A 58 -1.96 2.22 7.78
N ALA A 59 -2.07 3.48 8.19
CA ALA A 59 -3.23 4.32 7.93
C ALA A 59 -2.75 5.70 7.43
N PRO A 60 -2.02 5.77 6.29
CA PRO A 60 -1.56 7.05 5.74
C PRO A 60 -2.67 8.08 5.57
N ARG A 61 -2.26 9.35 5.50
CA ARG A 61 -3.11 10.46 5.07
C ARG A 61 -2.64 10.96 3.72
N LEU A 62 -3.24 10.43 2.66
CA LEU A 62 -2.92 10.74 1.28
C LEU A 62 -3.78 11.91 0.79
N GLY A 63 -3.35 13.12 1.11
CA GLY A 63 -3.92 14.35 0.56
C GLY A 63 -4.63 15.21 1.60
N GLN A 64 -5.52 16.09 1.12
CA GLN A 64 -6.12 17.17 1.93
C GLN A 64 -7.49 16.85 2.51
N ARG A 65 -8.13 15.74 2.10
CA ARG A 65 -9.42 15.34 2.66
C ARG A 65 -9.21 14.39 3.84
N PRO A 66 -9.86 14.62 4.99
CA PRO A 66 -9.86 13.68 6.09
C PRO A 66 -10.43 12.32 5.67
N GLY A 67 -9.76 11.26 6.12
CA GLY A 67 -10.17 9.87 5.99
C GLY A 67 -8.96 8.99 5.75
N ALA A 68 -8.40 8.40 6.81
CA ALA A 68 -7.13 7.68 6.72
C ALA A 68 -7.23 6.51 5.71
N GLU A 69 -6.31 6.48 4.74
CA GLU A 69 -6.23 5.36 3.81
C GLU A 69 -5.64 4.17 4.54
N ILE A 70 -6.36 3.07 4.62
CA ILE A 70 -5.93 1.86 5.32
C ILE A 70 -5.09 1.02 4.37
N VAL A 71 -3.87 0.67 4.79
CA VAL A 71 -3.00 -0.28 4.08
C VAL A 71 -3.03 -1.60 4.83
N VAL A 72 -3.42 -2.66 4.11
CA VAL A 72 -3.50 -4.02 4.63
C VAL A 72 -2.46 -4.88 3.94
N ASP A 73 -1.53 -5.40 4.71
CA ASP A 73 -0.64 -6.48 4.30
C ASP A 73 -1.45 -7.76 4.20
N THR A 74 -1.39 -8.36 3.03
CA THR A 74 -2.17 -9.54 2.66
C THR A 74 -1.31 -10.81 2.61
N GLY A 75 -0.10 -10.75 3.14
CA GLY A 75 0.82 -11.87 3.28
C GLY A 75 2.04 -11.79 2.38
N ALA A 76 2.98 -12.69 2.63
CA ALA A 76 4.13 -12.94 1.78
C ALA A 76 3.71 -13.78 0.55
N ALA A 77 3.88 -13.23 -0.65
CA ALA A 77 4.19 -14.03 -1.83
C ALA A 77 5.63 -14.58 -1.70
N VAL A 78 5.97 -15.60 -2.51
CA VAL A 78 7.22 -16.39 -2.46
C VAL A 78 8.49 -15.56 -2.22
N ASP A 79 8.51 -14.29 -2.64
CA ASP A 79 9.60 -13.32 -2.44
C ASP A 79 9.12 -11.86 -2.25
N ALA A 80 7.86 -11.62 -1.85
CA ALA A 80 7.32 -10.25 -1.75
C ALA A 80 6.20 -10.09 -0.72
N VAL A 81 6.07 -8.88 -0.16
CA VAL A 81 4.93 -8.47 0.67
C VAL A 81 3.96 -7.67 -0.19
N LEU A 82 2.71 -8.15 -0.27
CA LEU A 82 1.63 -7.46 -0.98
C LEU A 82 0.75 -6.69 -0.01
N ALA A 83 0.31 -5.51 -0.42
CA ALA A 83 -0.67 -4.74 0.31
C ALA A 83 -1.82 -4.26 -0.58
N GLN A 84 -2.97 -4.02 0.04
CA GLN A 84 -4.11 -3.33 -0.56
C GLN A 84 -4.38 -2.04 0.21
N MET A 85 -4.83 -1.01 -0.51
CA MET A 85 -5.17 0.28 0.07
C MET A 85 -6.68 0.52 0.02
N PHE A 86 -7.24 1.08 1.08
CA PHE A 86 -8.66 1.39 1.21
C PHE A 86 -8.83 2.83 1.65
N THR A 87 -9.92 3.48 1.25
CA THR A 87 -10.32 4.80 1.74
C THR A 87 -11.74 4.74 2.28
N PHE A 88 -12.08 5.66 3.18
CA PHE A 88 -13.46 5.92 3.54
C PHE A 88 -13.92 7.21 2.86
N SER A 89 -14.87 7.08 1.92
CA SER A 89 -15.41 8.23 1.20
C SER A 89 -16.90 8.07 0.97
N HIS A 90 -17.63 9.19 1.04
CA HIS A 90 -19.06 9.23 0.81
C HIS A 90 -19.83 8.20 1.67
N GLY A 91 -19.44 8.08 2.95
CA GLY A 91 -20.06 7.15 3.90
C GLY A 91 -19.80 5.67 3.64
N ARG A 92 -18.76 5.32 2.86
CA ARG A 92 -18.44 3.92 2.52
C ARG A 92 -16.94 3.65 2.54
N LEU A 93 -16.57 2.48 3.05
CA LEU A 93 -15.23 1.91 2.89
C LEU A 93 -15.08 1.32 1.49
N ARG A 94 -14.03 1.71 0.76
CA ARG A 94 -13.80 1.31 -0.64
C ARG A 94 -12.33 1.03 -0.90
N ALA A 95 -12.04 0.08 -1.78
CA ALA A 95 -10.68 -0.18 -2.26
C ALA A 95 -10.19 0.96 -3.17
N VAL A 96 -8.93 1.35 -3.01
CA VAL A 96 -8.25 2.32 -3.86
C VAL A 96 -7.57 1.58 -5.00
N ARG A 97 -7.82 2.02 -6.23
CA ARG A 97 -7.18 1.46 -7.42
C ARG A 97 -5.74 1.93 -7.52
N VAL A 98 -4.82 0.97 -7.60
CA VAL A 98 -3.40 1.23 -7.86
C VAL A 98 -3.09 1.11 -9.36
N PRO A 99 -2.38 2.07 -9.97
CA PRO A 99 -1.89 1.98 -11.33
C PRO A 99 -0.93 0.80 -11.54
N ASP A 100 -0.89 0.25 -12.76
CA ASP A 100 0.00 -0.83 -13.18
C ASP A 100 -0.18 -2.17 -12.42
N GLN A 101 -1.18 -2.29 -11.55
CA GLN A 101 -1.53 -3.50 -10.80
C GLN A 101 -3.01 -3.84 -11.05
N PRO A 102 -3.31 -4.88 -11.86
CA PRO A 102 -4.67 -5.16 -12.33
C PRO A 102 -5.63 -5.57 -11.21
N ASP A 103 -5.11 -6.07 -10.10
CA ASP A 103 -5.87 -6.50 -8.92
C ASP A 103 -5.89 -5.44 -7.82
N GLY A 104 -5.48 -4.19 -8.09
CA GLY A 104 -5.49 -3.10 -7.11
C GLY A 104 -4.58 -3.29 -5.90
N SER A 105 -3.73 -4.33 -5.90
CA SER A 105 -2.69 -4.52 -4.89
C SER A 105 -1.41 -3.75 -5.24
N PHE A 106 -0.47 -3.64 -4.31
CA PHE A 106 0.88 -3.16 -4.59
C PHE A 106 1.92 -3.90 -3.75
N ILE A 107 3.15 -3.96 -4.28
CA ILE A 107 4.26 -4.59 -3.58
C ILE A 107 4.87 -3.56 -2.64
N VAL A 108 4.86 -3.89 -1.35
CA VAL A 108 5.50 -3.12 -0.29
C VAL A 108 7.01 -3.33 -0.31
N GLU A 109 7.44 -4.57 -0.53
CA GLU A 109 8.83 -5.00 -0.58
C GLU A 109 8.88 -6.33 -1.33
N GLY A 110 9.89 -6.56 -2.17
CA GLY A 110 10.11 -7.86 -2.83
C GLY A 110 10.39 -7.75 -4.33
N GLY A 111 10.07 -8.78 -5.12
CA GLY A 111 10.30 -8.78 -6.58
C GLY A 111 11.65 -9.36 -7.02
N GLY A 112 12.30 -10.12 -6.14
CA GLY A 112 13.53 -10.84 -6.42
C GLY A 112 14.79 -9.96 -6.46
N LEU A 113 15.95 -10.61 -6.42
CA LEU A 113 17.25 -9.94 -6.34
C LEU A 113 17.59 -9.07 -7.57
N ILE A 114 17.04 -9.41 -8.74
CA ILE A 114 17.35 -8.76 -10.02
C ILE A 114 16.27 -7.77 -10.48
N TYR A 115 15.07 -7.83 -9.92
CA TYR A 115 13.96 -6.93 -10.23
C TYR A 115 13.29 -6.36 -8.96
N PRO A 116 14.06 -5.85 -7.97
CA PRO A 116 13.50 -5.49 -6.68
C PRO A 116 12.48 -4.36 -6.83
N ARG A 117 11.46 -4.42 -5.97
CA ARG A 117 10.33 -3.52 -5.87
C ARG A 117 10.19 -3.10 -4.41
N GLY A 118 9.76 -1.87 -4.22
CA GLY A 118 9.61 -1.28 -2.90
C GLY A 118 8.56 -0.19 -2.90
N ALA A 119 7.91 -0.04 -1.76
CA ALA A 119 7.03 1.08 -1.49
C ALA A 119 7.62 1.92 -0.34
N GLY A 120 7.52 3.23 -0.46
CA GLY A 120 7.90 4.15 0.61
C GLY A 120 7.07 5.41 0.62
N CYS A 121 7.52 6.40 1.38
CA CYS A 121 6.87 7.69 1.48
C CYS A 121 7.87 8.81 1.22
N THR A 122 7.41 9.87 0.54
CA THR A 122 8.13 11.14 0.52
C THR A 122 8.01 11.85 1.87
N SER A 123 8.88 12.82 2.14
CA SER A 123 8.79 13.70 3.31
C SER A 123 7.47 14.48 3.38
N ALA A 124 6.79 14.67 2.25
CA ALA A 124 5.48 15.31 2.17
C ALA A 124 4.31 14.33 2.39
N GLY A 125 4.56 13.10 2.85
CA GLY A 125 3.51 12.09 3.09
C GLY A 125 2.89 11.49 1.83
N ARG A 126 3.58 11.57 0.67
CA ARG A 126 3.10 10.95 -0.58
C ARG A 126 3.65 9.54 -0.76
N LEU A 127 2.82 8.64 -1.30
CA LEU A 127 3.20 7.28 -1.67
C LEU A 127 4.27 7.30 -2.78
N LEU A 128 5.31 6.49 -2.58
CA LEU A 128 6.31 6.13 -3.57
C LEU A 128 6.17 4.65 -3.91
N LEU A 129 6.14 4.33 -5.20
CA LEU A 129 6.35 2.96 -5.69
C LEU A 129 7.58 2.95 -6.58
N SER A 130 8.53 2.07 -6.24
CA SER A 130 9.81 1.95 -6.91
C SER A 130 9.99 0.54 -7.45
N ARG A 131 10.62 0.47 -8.62
CA ARG A 131 11.10 -0.78 -9.22
C ARG A 131 12.53 -0.58 -9.71
N ALA A 132 13.36 -1.59 -9.57
CA ALA A 132 14.69 -1.62 -10.17
C ALA A 132 14.80 -2.81 -11.11
N ALA A 133 15.64 -2.69 -12.12
CA ALA A 133 16.02 -3.79 -13.00
C ALA A 133 17.54 -3.79 -13.15
N GLN A 134 18.18 -4.93 -12.92
CA GLN A 134 19.62 -5.05 -13.10
C GLN A 134 19.98 -4.79 -14.57
N THR A 135 21.02 -3.98 -14.81
CA THR A 135 21.50 -3.68 -16.17
C THR A 135 22.30 -4.85 -16.74
N ALA A 136 22.51 -4.86 -18.07
CA ALA A 136 23.22 -5.93 -18.77
C ALA A 136 24.64 -6.18 -18.23
N ASP A 137 25.31 -5.15 -17.73
CA ASP A 137 26.64 -5.23 -17.12
C ASP A 137 26.66 -5.87 -15.72
N ARG A 138 25.48 -6.16 -15.14
CA ARG A 138 25.25 -6.69 -13.78
C ARG A 138 25.82 -5.84 -12.63
N LYS A 139 26.33 -4.65 -12.92
CA LYS A 139 26.98 -3.76 -11.94
C LYS A 139 26.05 -2.65 -11.46
N HIS A 140 24.98 -2.38 -12.20
CA HIS A 140 24.04 -1.31 -11.90
C HIS A 140 22.60 -1.80 -11.88
N PHE A 141 21.75 -0.98 -11.28
CA PHE A 141 20.31 -1.05 -11.40
C PHE A 141 19.81 0.18 -12.14
N ARG A 142 18.88 -0.04 -13.08
CA ARG A 142 17.99 1.00 -13.59
C ARG A 142 16.78 1.08 -12.69
N VAL A 143 16.65 2.17 -11.96
CA VAL A 143 15.56 2.42 -11.01
C VAL A 143 14.52 3.32 -11.65
N VAL A 144 13.25 2.96 -11.54
CA VAL A 144 12.10 3.79 -11.86
C VAL A 144 11.31 3.99 -10.57
N ARG A 145 11.27 5.23 -10.09
CA ARG A 145 10.53 5.64 -8.89
C ARG A 145 9.38 6.55 -9.28
N ARG A 146 8.16 6.22 -8.84
CA ARG A 146 6.96 7.01 -9.11
C ARG A 146 6.35 7.51 -7.81
N THR A 147 5.98 8.79 -7.81
CA THR A 147 5.27 9.43 -6.70
C THR A 147 3.79 9.53 -7.05
N TYR A 148 2.93 9.17 -6.10
CA TYR A 148 1.49 9.15 -6.28
C TYR A 148 0.78 10.06 -5.28
N GLY A 149 -0.36 10.61 -5.71
CA GLY A 149 -1.36 11.24 -4.85
C GLY A 149 -2.72 10.60 -5.06
N LEU A 150 -3.61 10.74 -4.08
CA LEU A 150 -4.99 10.29 -4.23
C LEU A 150 -5.75 11.28 -5.14
N ALA A 151 -6.51 10.76 -6.09
CA ALA A 151 -7.37 11.58 -6.92
C ALA A 151 -8.47 12.27 -6.09
N PRO A 152 -9.09 13.34 -6.60
CA PRO A 152 -10.19 14.02 -5.92
C PRO A 152 -11.40 13.14 -5.60
N ASP A 153 -11.57 12.00 -6.29
CA ASP A 153 -12.63 11.03 -6.02
C ASP A 153 -12.31 10.10 -4.83
N GLY A 154 -11.06 10.04 -4.38
CA GLY A 154 -10.59 9.16 -3.32
C GLY A 154 -10.35 7.72 -3.74
N LEU A 155 -10.65 7.32 -4.99
CA LEU A 155 -10.73 5.91 -5.39
C LEU A 155 -9.58 5.44 -6.27
N ARG A 156 -8.68 6.34 -6.65
CA ARG A 156 -7.54 6.01 -7.51
C ARG A 156 -6.30 6.81 -7.13
N LEU A 157 -5.15 6.17 -7.28
CA LEU A 157 -3.87 6.87 -7.24
C LEU A 157 -3.58 7.49 -8.60
N THR A 158 -3.08 8.73 -8.57
CA THR A 158 -2.66 9.50 -9.74
C THR A 158 -1.16 9.71 -9.68
N ALA A 159 -0.47 9.39 -10.78
CA ALA A 159 0.96 9.61 -10.88
C ALA A 159 1.24 11.12 -10.93
N LEU A 160 2.02 11.60 -9.98
CA LEU A 160 2.43 13.01 -9.89
C LEU A 160 3.78 13.25 -10.55
N ALA A 161 4.71 12.31 -10.38
CA ALA A 161 6.04 12.39 -10.94
C ALA A 161 6.63 11.00 -11.13
N ALA A 162 7.48 10.86 -12.15
CA ALA A 162 8.33 9.70 -12.37
C ALA A 162 9.78 10.15 -12.45
N LYS A 163 10.67 9.47 -11.73
CA LYS A 163 12.11 9.65 -11.81
C LYS A 163 12.75 8.35 -12.25
N GLN A 164 13.69 8.44 -13.19
CA GLN A 164 14.54 7.33 -13.58
C GLN A 164 15.98 7.62 -13.16
N ASP A 165 16.67 6.59 -12.69
CA ASP A 165 18.06 6.68 -12.24
C ASP A 165 18.82 5.41 -12.60
N THR A 166 20.14 5.51 -12.66
CA THR A 166 21.03 4.35 -12.77
C THR A 166 21.97 4.39 -11.58
N VAL A 167 21.99 3.32 -10.79
CA VAL A 167 22.77 3.27 -9.54
C VAL A 167 23.63 2.02 -9.46
N PRO A 168 24.85 2.11 -8.90
CA PRO A 168 25.64 0.93 -8.60
C PRO A 168 24.88 -0.03 -7.68
N LEU A 169 25.04 -1.33 -7.88
CA LEU A 169 24.34 -2.38 -7.12
C LEU A 169 24.46 -2.19 -5.60
N ARG A 170 25.68 -1.90 -5.12
CA ARG A 170 25.98 -1.67 -3.70
C ARG A 170 25.32 -0.43 -3.09
N ARG A 171 24.82 0.51 -3.90
CA ARG A 171 24.22 1.78 -3.46
C ARG A 171 22.71 1.82 -3.64
N LEU A 172 22.08 0.72 -4.06
CA LEU A 172 20.63 0.69 -4.28
C LEU A 172 19.88 1.09 -3.00
N GLY A 173 20.16 0.41 -1.89
CA GLY A 173 19.48 0.66 -0.63
C GLY A 173 19.81 2.02 0.01
N GLU A 174 21.06 2.49 -0.12
CA GLU A 174 21.47 3.80 0.39
C GLU A 174 20.73 4.96 -0.32
N ARG A 175 20.57 4.85 -1.65
CA ARG A 175 19.97 5.91 -2.46
C ARG A 175 18.44 5.79 -2.57
N PHE A 176 17.93 4.60 -2.36
CA PHE A 176 16.51 4.26 -2.40
C PHE A 176 16.17 3.37 -1.18
N PRO A 177 15.96 3.99 -0.01
CA PRO A 177 15.69 3.28 1.23
C PRO A 177 14.47 2.36 1.17
N GLU A 178 13.53 2.61 0.25
CA GLU A 178 12.36 1.77 0.01
C GLU A 178 12.68 0.33 -0.45
N PHE A 179 13.94 0.02 -0.78
CA PHE A 179 14.38 -1.34 -1.10
C PHE A 179 15.07 -2.10 0.07
N VAL A 180 15.35 -1.45 1.21
CA VAL A 180 16.17 -2.04 2.29
C VAL A 180 15.67 -1.76 3.72
N GLY A 181 14.73 -0.83 3.91
CA GLY A 181 14.26 -0.40 5.23
C GLY A 181 12.76 -0.61 5.44
N PRO A 182 12.33 -0.59 6.71
CA PRO A 182 11.52 -1.64 7.31
C PRO A 182 10.14 -1.77 6.66
N HIS A 183 9.55 -2.97 6.78
CA HIS A 183 8.15 -3.29 6.48
C HIS A 183 7.26 -2.04 6.51
N TRP A 184 6.82 -1.57 5.35
CA TRP A 184 6.03 -0.34 5.11
C TRP A 184 5.75 0.55 6.33
N THR A 185 6.33 1.75 6.35
CA THR A 185 5.87 2.82 7.25
C THR A 185 4.76 3.63 6.58
N ALA A 186 3.65 3.84 7.27
CA ALA A 186 2.55 4.65 6.77
C ALA A 186 3.02 6.07 6.40
N CYS A 187 2.54 6.58 5.27
CA CYS A 187 2.79 7.96 4.87
C CYS A 187 2.01 8.92 5.78
N GLU A 188 2.71 9.45 6.77
CA GLU A 188 2.22 10.56 7.58
C GLU A 188 2.77 11.86 6.99
N SER A 189 1.91 12.88 6.83
CA SER A 189 2.44 14.23 6.65
C SER A 189 2.90 14.71 8.02
N THR A 190 4.18 14.98 8.21
CA THR A 190 4.61 15.87 9.28
C THR A 190 3.98 17.22 9.00
N ARG A 191 2.90 17.56 9.72
CA ARG A 191 2.51 18.96 9.84
C ARG A 191 3.60 19.63 10.67
N ALA A 192 4.36 20.53 10.05
CA ALA A 192 4.81 21.71 10.74
C ALA A 192 3.60 22.66 10.89
#